data_AF-A0A8T5LU83-F1
#
_entry.id   AF-A0A8T5LU83-F1
#
_cell.length_a   1.000
_cell.length_b   1.000
_cell.length_c   1.000
_cell.angle_alpha   90.00
_cell.angle_beta   90.00
_cell.angle_gamma   90.00
#
_symmetry.space_group_name_H-M   'P 1'
#
loop_
_entity.id
_entity.type
_entity.pdbx_description
1 polymer ?
#
loop_
_entity_poly.entity_id
_entity_poly.type
_entity_poly.pdbx_seq_one_letter_code
_entity_poly.pdbx_strand_id
1 'polypeptide(L)'
;MKPQLKNYKKFFTTYAEITCLHTEFLLNGALKKNDLFATYKDGVYNIFLNREKENICFNESLELFKDDISYKKHFNEFKYYLDSAIKTVVQKYKIIPKNISKEELKQDLIFIGQFWKLYGTTESPYLDKAYEYMKQTRDEIMKQNLYNWA
;
A
#
# COMPACT_ATOMS: atom_id res chain seq x y z
N MET A 1 38.49 -16.86 -0.23
CA MET A 1 37.80 -15.89 0.66
C MET A 1 36.31 -16.15 0.60
N LYS A 2 35.64 -16.44 1.73
CA LYS A 2 34.18 -16.41 1.77
C LYS A 2 33.75 -14.93 1.66
N PRO A 3 32.82 -14.57 0.76
CA PRO A 3 32.36 -13.18 0.68
C PRO A 3 31.79 -12.78 2.04
N GLN A 4 32.28 -11.68 2.60
CA GLN A 4 31.67 -11.08 3.79
C GLN A 4 30.22 -10.77 3.44
N LEU A 5 29.28 -11.53 4.01
CA LEU A 5 27.86 -11.24 3.94
C LEU A 5 27.65 -9.87 4.58
N LYS A 6 27.56 -8.83 3.75
CA LYS A 6 27.15 -7.50 4.18
C LYS A 6 25.88 -7.65 5.01
N ASN A 7 25.88 -7.13 6.24
CA ASN A 7 24.73 -7.22 7.12
C ASN A 7 23.63 -6.27 6.62
N TYR A 8 22.86 -6.73 5.64
CA TYR A 8 21.75 -5.98 5.07
C TYR A 8 20.53 -5.94 6.00
N LYS A 9 20.54 -6.71 7.10
CA LYS A 9 19.40 -6.82 8.03
C LYS A 9 18.92 -5.47 8.55
N LYS A 10 19.86 -4.53 8.76
CA LYS A 10 19.56 -3.16 9.19
C LYS A 10 18.69 -2.37 8.20
N PHE A 11 18.68 -2.72 6.92
CA PHE A 11 17.85 -2.05 5.90
C PHE A 11 16.44 -2.65 5.81
N PHE A 12 16.23 -3.84 6.39
CA PHE A 12 14.95 -4.53 6.44
C PHE A 12 14.32 -4.53 7.84
N THR A 13 14.94 -3.82 8.79
CA THR A 13 14.44 -3.70 10.17
C THR A 13 14.13 -2.24 10.42
N THR A 14 12.90 -1.95 10.82
CA THR A 14 12.49 -0.61 11.29
C THR A 14 11.95 -0.72 12.71
N TYR A 15 12.22 0.29 13.53
CA TYR A 15 11.61 0.45 14.85
C TYR A 15 10.52 1.50 14.72
N ALA A 16 9.26 1.08 14.85
CA ALA A 16 8.11 1.96 14.70
C ALA A 16 7.04 1.62 15.74
N GLU A 17 6.33 2.65 16.21
CA GLU A 17 5.09 2.45 16.95
C GLU A 17 3.97 2.11 15.96
N ILE A 18 3.42 0.89 16.07
CA ILE A 18 2.30 0.46 15.24
C ILE A 18 1.03 1.06 15.81
N THR A 19 0.49 2.07 15.11
CA THR A 19 -0.84 2.60 15.37
C THR A 19 -1.92 1.67 14.83
N CYS A 20 -3.17 1.80 15.28
CA CYS A 20 -4.30 1.06 14.71
C CYS A 20 -4.43 1.24 13.19
N LEU A 21 -3.97 2.37 12.64
CA LEU A 21 -3.95 2.63 11.19
C LEU A 21 -2.98 1.71 10.43
N HIS A 22 -1.82 1.41 11.03
CA HIS A 22 -0.87 0.46 10.46
C HIS A 22 -1.44 -0.96 10.48
N THR A 23 -2.16 -1.31 11.55
CA THR A 23 -2.89 -2.59 11.62
C THR A 23 -3.94 -2.71 10.52
N GLU A 24 -4.69 -1.64 10.24
CA GLU A 24 -5.63 -1.63 9.11
C GLU A 24 -4.94 -1.80 7.76
N PHE A 25 -3.81 -1.13 7.54
CA PHE A 25 -3.01 -1.34 6.33
C PHE A 25 -2.53 -2.79 6.18
N LEU A 26 -2.05 -3.40 7.26
CA LEU A 26 -1.63 -4.81 7.27
C LEU A 26 -2.80 -5.78 7.05
N LEU A 27 -3.96 -5.51 7.64
CA LEU A 27 -5.12 -6.40 7.63
C LEU A 27 -6.05 -6.19 6.43
N ASN A 28 -5.99 -5.04 5.75
CA ASN A 28 -6.95 -4.67 4.69
C ASN A 28 -6.32 -4.06 3.43
N GLY A 29 -5.01 -3.76 3.44
CA GLY A 29 -4.26 -3.28 2.26
C GLY A 29 -3.69 -4.39 1.37
N ALA A 30 -2.77 -4.04 0.47
CA ALA A 30 -2.08 -5.00 -0.41
C ALA A 30 -1.35 -6.09 0.38
N LEU A 31 -0.82 -5.76 1.56
CA LEU A 31 -0.17 -6.72 2.44
C LEU A 31 -1.09 -7.84 2.94
N LYS A 32 -2.39 -7.58 3.09
CA LYS A 32 -3.37 -8.64 3.41
C LYS A 32 -3.39 -9.71 2.33
N LYS A 33 -3.34 -9.30 1.05
CA LYS A 33 -3.39 -10.21 -0.10
C LYS A 33 -2.14 -11.09 -0.18
N ASN A 34 -1.05 -10.67 0.45
CA ASN A 34 0.23 -11.38 0.47
C ASN A 34 0.34 -12.48 1.55
N ASP A 35 -0.76 -12.85 2.22
CA ASP A 35 -0.76 -13.77 3.38
C ASP A 35 0.35 -13.43 4.36
N LEU A 36 0.33 -12.18 4.81
CA LEU A 36 1.34 -11.64 5.70
C LEU A 36 1.38 -12.45 7.00
N PHE A 37 2.54 -13.07 7.27
CA PHE A 37 2.81 -13.66 8.56
C PHE A 37 3.55 -12.65 9.42
N ALA A 38 2.89 -12.17 10.47
CA ALA A 38 3.47 -11.28 11.47
C ALA A 38 3.71 -12.05 12.77
N THR A 39 4.91 -11.91 13.33
CA THR A 39 5.20 -12.31 14.71
C THR A 39 5.66 -11.12 15.50
N TYR A 40 5.26 -11.05 16.78
CA TYR A 40 5.70 -10.03 17.71
C TYR A 40 6.53 -10.68 18.80
N LYS A 41 7.77 -10.23 18.95
CA LYS A 41 8.68 -10.70 20.01
C LYS A 41 9.57 -9.54 20.45
N ASP A 42 9.64 -9.32 21.77
CA ASP A 42 10.51 -8.33 22.41
C ASP A 42 10.40 -6.92 21.82
N GLY A 43 9.18 -6.46 21.51
CA GLY A 43 8.97 -5.13 20.92
C GLY A 43 9.18 -5.04 19.40
N VAL A 44 9.49 -6.16 18.73
CA VAL A 44 9.80 -6.20 17.29
C VAL A 44 8.74 -6.99 16.54
N TYR A 45 8.18 -6.37 15.50
CA TYR A 45 7.37 -7.05 14.50
C TYR A 45 8.26 -7.64 13.42
N ASN A 46 8.15 -8.95 13.18
CA ASN A 46 8.75 -9.61 12.04
C ASN A 46 7.65 -9.91 11.04
N ILE A 47 7.77 -9.33 9.85
CA ILE A 47 6.81 -9.46 8.76
C ILE A 47 7.43 -10.33 7.68
N PHE A 48 6.74 -11.42 7.33
CA PHE A 48 7.11 -12.31 6.23
C PHE A 48 6.05 -12.21 5.14
N LEU A 49 6.50 -11.90 3.92
CA LEU A 49 5.64 -11.83 2.74
C LEU A 49 5.75 -13.13 1.95
N ASN A 50 4.61 -13.66 1.51
CA ASN A 50 4.58 -14.77 0.60
C ASN A 50 4.92 -14.28 -0.82
N ARG A 51 6.09 -14.69 -1.33
CA ARG A 51 6.57 -14.31 -2.67
C ARG A 51 5.62 -14.69 -3.81
N GLU A 52 4.92 -15.82 -3.70
CA GLU A 52 3.97 -16.23 -4.74
C GLU A 52 2.77 -15.27 -4.78
N LYS A 53 2.34 -14.80 -3.61
CA LYS A 53 1.23 -13.84 -3.51
C LYS A 53 1.64 -12.41 -3.83
N GLU A 54 2.90 -12.03 -3.62
CA GLU A 54 3.41 -10.74 -4.11
C GLU A 54 3.23 -10.59 -5.63
N ASN A 55 3.28 -11.69 -6.39
CA ASN A 55 2.99 -11.66 -7.83
C ASN A 55 1.54 -11.30 -8.13
N ILE A 56 0.59 -11.61 -7.24
CA ILE A 56 -0.82 -11.24 -7.41
C ILE A 56 -0.95 -9.71 -7.36
N CYS A 57 -0.41 -9.07 -6.33
CA CYS A 57 -0.44 -7.61 -6.21
C CYS A 57 0.29 -6.93 -7.37
N PHE A 58 1.42 -7.50 -7.82
CA PHE A 58 2.11 -7.00 -9.00
C PHE A 58 1.25 -7.13 -10.27
N ASN A 59 0.64 -8.28 -10.52
CA ASN A 59 -0.21 -8.49 -11.70
C ASN A 59 -1.43 -7.57 -11.69
N GLU A 60 -2.07 -7.39 -10.53
CA GLU A 60 -3.17 -6.43 -10.39
C GLU A 60 -2.73 -5.00 -10.72
N SER A 61 -1.53 -4.60 -10.27
CA SER A 61 -0.94 -3.30 -10.61
C SER A 61 -0.67 -3.19 -12.11
N LEU A 62 -0.08 -4.21 -12.73
CA LEU A 62 0.15 -4.24 -14.18
C LEU A 62 -1.14 -4.09 -14.97
N GLU A 63 -2.15 -4.89 -14.65
CA GLU A 63 -3.44 -4.86 -15.36
C GLU A 63 -4.13 -3.51 -15.20
N LEU A 64 -4.00 -2.88 -14.03
CA LEU A 64 -4.50 -1.52 -13.80
C LEU A 64 -3.88 -0.51 -14.79
N PHE A 65 -2.56 -0.57 -15.04
CA PHE A 65 -1.90 0.39 -15.92
C PHE A 65 -2.06 0.07 -17.42
N LYS A 66 -2.38 -1.16 -17.81
CA LYS A 66 -2.62 -1.53 -19.22
C LYS A 66 -3.92 -0.97 -19.80
N ASP A 67 -4.92 -0.72 -18.96
CA ASP A 67 -6.24 -0.27 -19.38
C ASP A 67 -6.53 1.16 -18.91
N ASP A 68 -6.65 2.10 -19.85
CA ASP A 68 -6.91 3.50 -19.58
C ASP A 68 -8.24 3.74 -18.84
N ILE A 69 -9.27 2.92 -19.10
CA ILE A 69 -10.57 3.04 -18.44
C ILE A 69 -10.45 2.65 -16.96
N SER A 70 -9.87 1.48 -16.68
CA SER A 70 -9.63 0.99 -15.31
C SER A 70 -8.69 1.91 -14.55
N TYR A 71 -7.60 2.38 -15.21
CA TYR A 71 -6.67 3.35 -14.65
C TYR A 71 -7.39 4.63 -14.22
N LYS A 72 -8.14 5.28 -15.13
CA LYS A 72 -8.83 6.55 -14.84
C LYS A 72 -9.85 6.38 -13.72
N LYS A 73 -10.58 5.26 -13.72
CA LYS A 73 -11.54 4.95 -12.64
C LYS A 73 -10.82 4.85 -11.29
N HIS A 74 -9.74 4.07 -11.22
CA HIS A 74 -8.95 3.90 -9.98
C HIS A 74 -8.33 5.21 -9.52
N PHE A 75 -7.73 5.98 -10.43
CA PHE A 75 -7.11 7.26 -10.11
C PHE A 75 -8.11 8.27 -9.57
N ASN A 76 -9.29 8.37 -10.19
CA ASN A 76 -10.35 9.27 -9.71
C ASN A 76 -10.87 8.85 -8.34
N GLU A 77 -11.04 7.54 -8.10
CA GLU A 77 -11.44 7.01 -6.79
C GLU A 77 -10.36 7.30 -5.73
N PHE A 78 -9.10 7.00 -6.05
CA PHE A 78 -7.97 7.27 -5.15
C PHE A 78 -7.88 8.75 -4.79
N LYS A 79 -7.97 9.64 -5.78
CA LYS A 79 -7.97 11.09 -5.57
C LYS A 79 -9.12 11.55 -4.67
N TYR A 80 -10.32 11.02 -4.89
CA TYR A 80 -11.47 11.31 -4.03
C TYR A 80 -11.22 10.92 -2.57
N TYR A 81 -10.70 9.71 -2.31
CA TYR A 81 -10.39 9.26 -0.96
C TYR A 81 -9.24 10.04 -0.34
N LEU A 82 -8.20 10.39 -1.11
CA LEU A 82 -7.07 11.22 -0.64
C LEU A 82 -7.55 12.61 -0.20
N ASP A 83 -8.26 13.31 -1.08
CA ASP A 83 -8.77 14.66 -0.81
C ASP A 83 -9.74 14.66 0.39
N SER A 84 -10.58 13.62 0.48
CA SER A 84 -11.50 13.44 1.59
C SER A 84 -10.75 13.15 2.90
N ALA A 85 -9.75 12.26 2.88
CA ALA A 85 -8.93 11.92 4.04
C ALA A 85 -8.23 13.15 4.63
N ILE A 86 -7.64 14.00 3.76
CA ILE A 86 -6.94 15.23 4.16
C ILE A 86 -7.90 16.20 4.88
N LYS A 87 -9.15 16.31 4.40
CA LYS A 87 -10.15 17.22 4.94
C LYS A 87 -10.82 16.71 6.21
N THR A 88 -11.06 15.40 6.31
CA THR A 88 -11.85 14.82 7.41
C THR A 88 -10.97 14.05 8.38
N VAL A 89 -10.48 12.87 7.98
CA VAL A 89 -9.77 11.91 8.84
C VAL A 89 -8.49 12.52 9.41
N VAL A 90 -7.63 13.10 8.58
CA VAL A 90 -6.35 13.67 9.03
C VAL A 90 -6.58 14.81 10.01
N GLN A 91 -7.56 15.69 9.76
CA GLN A 91 -7.86 16.77 10.70
C GLN A 91 -8.42 16.25 12.02
N LYS A 92 -9.33 15.29 11.96
CA LYS A 92 -9.99 14.69 13.13
C LYS A 92 -9.00 13.98 14.05
N TYR A 93 -8.06 13.21 13.48
CA TYR A 93 -7.08 12.43 14.22
C TYR A 93 -5.73 13.14 14.40
N LYS A 94 -5.62 14.42 14.00
CA LYS A 94 -4.42 15.25 14.24
C LYS A 94 -4.07 15.32 15.73
N ILE A 95 -5.09 15.26 16.58
CA ILE A 95 -4.99 15.10 18.03
C ILE A 95 -5.89 13.91 18.38
N ILE A 96 -5.49 13.09 19.36
CA ILE A 96 -6.29 11.95 19.83
C ILE A 96 -7.70 12.46 20.21
N PRO A 97 -8.77 12.03 19.50
CA PRO A 97 -10.12 12.48 19.80
C PRO A 97 -10.52 12.03 21.21
N LYS A 98 -10.97 12.96 22.05
CA LYS A 98 -11.40 12.64 23.42
C LYS A 98 -12.75 11.93 23.47
N ASN A 99 -13.63 12.25 22.52
CA ASN A 99 -14.98 11.70 22.43
C ASN A 99 -15.22 11.25 20.99
N ILE A 100 -15.09 9.95 20.73
CA ILE A 100 -15.48 9.33 19.46
C ILE A 100 -16.42 8.17 19.76
N SER A 101 -17.54 8.08 19.04
CA SER A 101 -18.45 6.95 19.18
C SER A 101 -17.90 5.71 18.48
N LYS A 102 -18.34 4.52 18.90
CA LYS A 102 -17.94 3.26 18.27
C LYS A 102 -18.36 3.21 16.80
N GLU A 103 -19.57 3.66 16.49
CA GLU A 103 -20.10 3.74 15.12
C GLU A 103 -19.28 4.69 14.25
N GLU A 104 -18.91 5.85 14.79
CA GLU A 104 -18.11 6.83 14.07
C GLU A 104 -16.70 6.28 13.77
N LEU A 105 -16.06 5.64 14.75
CA LEU A 105 -14.78 4.95 14.56
C LEU A 105 -14.90 3.85 13.49
N LYS A 106 -15.98 3.08 13.49
CA LYS A 106 -16.21 2.03 12.49
C LYS A 106 -16.30 2.59 11.07
N GLN A 107 -16.98 3.73 10.89
CA GLN A 107 -17.05 4.38 9.57
C GLN A 107 -15.70 4.91 9.12
N ASP A 108 -14.93 5.52 10.02
CA ASP A 108 -13.57 5.97 9.72
C ASP A 108 -12.68 4.80 9.29
N LEU A 109 -12.75 3.66 9.99
CA LEU A 109 -11.97 2.47 9.65
C LEU A 109 -12.35 1.90 8.28
N ILE A 110 -13.64 1.87 7.92
CA ILE A 110 -14.10 1.46 6.58
C ILE A 110 -13.51 2.39 5.51
N PHE A 111 -13.58 3.69 5.75
CA PHE A 111 -13.04 4.70 4.84
C PHE A 111 -11.52 4.55 4.67
N ILE A 112 -10.80 4.42 5.78
CA ILE A 112 -9.34 4.22 5.83
C ILE A 112 -8.96 2.92 5.12
N GLY A 113 -9.70 1.84 5.34
CA GLY A 113 -9.47 0.55 4.70
C GLY A 113 -9.59 0.64 3.16
N GLN A 114 -10.60 1.36 2.66
CA GLN A 114 -10.75 1.56 1.21
C GLN A 114 -9.62 2.43 0.63
N PHE A 115 -9.22 3.50 1.33
CA PHE A 115 -8.06 4.31 0.94
C PHE A 115 -6.78 3.46 0.84
N TRP A 116 -6.50 2.65 1.86
CA TRP A 116 -5.31 1.77 1.87
C TRP A 116 -5.35 0.68 0.81
N LYS A 117 -6.54 0.15 0.49
CA LYS A 117 -6.70 -0.79 -0.62
C LYS A 117 -6.31 -0.17 -1.95
N LEU A 118 -6.76 1.06 -2.22
CA LEU A 118 -6.44 1.80 -3.45
C LEU A 118 -4.96 2.16 -3.53
N TYR A 119 -4.37 2.56 -2.40
CA TYR A 119 -2.94 2.83 -2.30
C TYR A 119 -2.11 1.57 -2.55
N GLY A 120 -2.47 0.47 -1.91
CA GLY A 120 -1.72 -0.80 -1.93
C GLY A 120 -1.48 -1.36 -3.34
N THR A 121 -2.43 -1.20 -4.26
CA THR A 121 -2.30 -1.67 -5.66
C THR A 121 -1.36 -0.81 -6.50
N THR A 122 -0.87 0.30 -5.95
CA THR A 122 -0.03 1.31 -6.62
C THR A 122 1.20 1.67 -5.79
N GLU A 123 1.61 0.81 -4.86
CA GLU A 123 2.84 1.00 -4.08
C GLU A 123 4.09 1.02 -4.98
N SER A 124 5.11 1.77 -4.56
CA SER A 124 6.35 1.99 -5.32
C SER A 124 7.00 0.72 -5.88
N PRO A 125 7.11 -0.41 -5.15
CA PRO A 125 7.69 -1.63 -5.71
C PRO A 125 6.90 -2.20 -6.90
N TYR A 126 5.57 -2.01 -6.93
CA TYR A 126 4.74 -2.46 -8.04
C TYR A 126 4.80 -1.48 -9.21
N LEU A 127 4.86 -0.17 -8.93
CA LEU A 127 5.10 0.86 -9.95
C LEU A 127 6.44 0.67 -10.66
N ASP A 128 7.53 0.43 -9.90
CA ASP A 128 8.86 0.20 -10.46
C ASP A 128 8.86 -1.01 -11.39
N LYS A 129 8.22 -2.11 -10.97
CA LYS A 129 8.10 -3.30 -11.82
C LYS A 129 7.20 -3.05 -13.04
N ALA A 130 6.12 -2.28 -12.90
CA ALA A 130 5.27 -1.91 -14.03
C ALA A 130 6.02 -1.04 -15.05
N TYR A 131 6.88 -0.13 -14.56
CA TYR A 131 7.76 0.67 -15.40
C TYR A 131 8.80 -0.17 -16.14
N GLU A 132 9.41 -1.16 -15.48
CA GLU A 132 10.32 -2.10 -16.14
C GLU A 132 9.61 -2.96 -17.19
N TYR A 133 8.39 -3.42 -16.92
CA TYR A 133 7.57 -4.15 -17.89
C TYR A 133 7.25 -3.27 -19.11
N MET A 134 6.81 -2.02 -18.89
CA MET A 134 6.54 -1.05 -19.95
C MET A 134 7.73 -0.85 -20.88
N LYS A 135 8.96 -0.73 -20.35
CA LYS A 135 10.18 -0.61 -21.18
C LYS A 135 10.39 -1.81 -22.08
N GLN A 136 10.11 -3.01 -21.58
CA GLN A 136 10.30 -4.26 -22.32
C GLN A 136 9.26 -4.42 -23.44
N THR A 137 8.00 -4.07 -23.17
CA THR A 137 6.89 -4.26 -24.11
C THR A 137 6.63 -3.08 -25.03
N ARG A 138 7.15 -1.89 -24.67
CA ARG A 138 6.87 -0.61 -25.35
C ARG A 138 5.37 -0.29 -25.42
N ASP A 139 4.65 -0.63 -24.35
CA ASP A 139 3.22 -0.34 -24.23
C ASP A 139 3.00 1.16 -23.96
N GLU A 140 2.53 1.88 -24.99
CA GLU A 140 2.33 3.33 -24.92
C GLU A 140 1.16 3.74 -24.01
N ILE A 141 0.14 2.89 -23.83
CA ILE A 141 -0.97 3.17 -22.91
C ILE A 141 -0.46 3.09 -21.47
N MET A 142 0.25 2.01 -21.15
CA MET A 142 0.86 1.84 -19.84
C MET A 142 1.85 2.96 -19.54
N LYS A 143 2.67 3.35 -20.52
CA LYS A 143 3.59 4.47 -20.39
C LYS A 143 2.86 5.77 -20.02
N GLN A 144 1.80 6.10 -20.74
CA GLN A 144 1.00 7.30 -20.44
C GLN A 144 0.37 7.24 -19.04
N ASN A 145 -0.19 6.09 -18.65
CA ASN A 145 -0.83 5.91 -17.36
C ASN A 145 0.17 5.99 -16.19
N LEU A 146 1.35 5.40 -16.34
CA LEU A 146 2.43 5.51 -15.35
C LEU A 146 2.94 6.96 -15.21
N TYR A 147 3.09 7.69 -16.32
CA TYR A 147 3.47 9.11 -16.27
C TYR A 147 2.40 10.00 -15.65
N ASN A 148 1.11 9.68 -15.83
CA ASN A 148 0.01 10.42 -15.21
C ASN A 148 -0.11 10.14 -13.70
N TRP A 149 0.50 9.07 -13.21
CA TRP A 149 0.48 8.68 -11.80
C TRP A 149 1.60 9.35 -10.98
N ALA A 150 2.78 9.54 -11.61
CA ALA A 150 3.98 10.13 -11.02
C ALA A 150 3.87 11.66 -10.84
#